data_AF-A0A7G2D662-F1
#
_entry.id   AF-A0A7G2D662-F1
#
_cell.length_a   1.000
_cell.length_b   1.000
_cell.length_c   1.000
_cell.angle_alpha   90.00
_cell.angle_beta   90.00
_cell.angle_gamma   90.00
#
_symmetry.space_group_name_H-M   'P 1'
#
loop_
_entity.id
_entity.type
_entity.pdbx_description
1 polymer ?
#
loop_
_entity_poly.entity_id
_entity_poly.type
_entity_poly.pdbx_seq_one_letter_code
_entity_poly.pdbx_strand_id
1 'polypeptide(L)'
;MLFQVTVLSVELDDPNLPDSANRWLLATSDQVQALAIQWHADPENANMSDIVDTLLALAEAQARIIAALDLRIQALEHRHR
;
A
#
# COMPACT_ATOMS: atom_id res chain seq x y z
N MET A 1 -15.01 -9.41 -19.15
CA MET A 1 -14.92 -8.06 -18.57
C MET A 1 -13.60 -7.99 -17.84
N LEU A 2 -12.66 -7.20 -18.34
CA LEU A 2 -11.44 -6.87 -17.60
C LEU A 2 -11.87 -5.85 -16.54
N PHE A 3 -11.94 -6.27 -15.28
CA PHE A 3 -12.09 -5.31 -14.19
C PHE A 3 -10.82 -4.48 -14.17
N GLN A 4 -10.91 -3.24 -14.67
CA GLN A 4 -10.00 -2.19 -14.23
C GLN A 4 -10.23 -2.08 -12.72
N VAL A 5 -9.40 -2.77 -11.95
CA VAL A 5 -8.99 -2.27 -10.64
C VAL A 5 -8.57 -0.85 -10.95
N THR A 6 -9.38 0.11 -10.51
CA THR A 6 -9.02 1.51 -10.66
C THR A 6 -7.83 1.65 -9.75
N VAL A 7 -6.65 1.50 -10.35
CA VAL A 7 -5.38 1.77 -9.72
C VAL A 7 -5.58 3.12 -9.05
N LEU A 8 -5.64 3.13 -7.73
CA LEU A 8 -5.45 4.33 -6.93
C LEU A 8 -4.00 4.75 -7.20
N SER A 9 -3.85 5.43 -8.32
CA SER A 9 -2.60 5.62 -9.06
C SER A 9 -1.76 6.75 -8.48
N VAL A 10 -1.76 6.94 -7.16
CA VAL A 10 -1.24 8.18 -6.58
C VAL A 10 0.07 8.00 -5.82
N GLU A 11 0.42 6.82 -5.30
CA GLU A 11 1.62 6.69 -4.43
C GLU A 11 2.60 5.54 -4.73
N LEU A 12 2.24 4.55 -5.55
CA LEU A 12 3.22 3.52 -5.96
C LEU A 12 4.37 4.10 -6.83
N ASP A 13 4.13 5.25 -7.45
CA ASP A 13 5.07 5.89 -8.38
C ASP A 13 5.72 7.17 -7.81
N ASP A 14 5.62 7.48 -6.51
CA ASP A 14 6.36 8.64 -5.95
C ASP A 14 7.86 8.29 -5.86
N PRO A 15 8.72 8.87 -6.71
CA PRO A 15 10.16 8.55 -6.70
C PRO A 15 10.87 9.09 -5.45
N ASN A 16 10.21 9.91 -4.64
CA ASN A 16 10.76 10.50 -3.43
C ASN A 16 10.33 9.75 -2.16
N LEU A 17 9.59 8.65 -2.29
CA LEU A 17 9.17 7.84 -1.15
C LEU A 17 10.40 7.17 -0.51
N PRO A 18 10.62 7.29 0.81
CA PRO A 18 11.71 6.60 1.49
C PRO A 18 11.64 5.08 1.31
N ASP A 19 12.80 4.42 1.24
CA ASP A 19 12.92 2.96 1.02
C ASP A 19 12.11 2.11 2.02
N SER A 20 11.94 2.61 3.25
CA SER A 20 11.14 1.95 4.28
C SER A 20 9.66 1.89 3.91
N ALA A 21 9.10 3.01 3.45
CA ALA A 21 7.71 3.13 3.02
C ALA A 21 7.47 2.37 1.71
N ASN A 22 8.42 2.42 0.78
CA ASN A 22 8.30 1.71 -0.50
C ASN A 22 8.27 0.19 -0.29
N ARG A 23 9.16 -0.34 0.56
CA ARG A 23 9.17 -1.77 0.90
C ARG A 23 7.88 -2.21 1.60
N TRP A 24 7.32 -1.37 2.47
CA TRP A 24 6.02 -1.65 3.07
C TRP A 24 4.92 -1.73 2.01
N LEU A 25 4.82 -0.71 1.16
CA LEU A 25 3.79 -0.60 0.14
C LEU A 25 3.81 -1.79 -0.82
N LEU A 26 5.00 -2.17 -1.31
CA LEU A 26 5.16 -3.34 -2.19
C LEU A 26 4.74 -4.64 -1.49
N ALA A 27 5.30 -4.92 -0.31
CA ALA A 27 5.05 -6.17 0.39
C ALA A 27 3.58 -6.35 0.80
N THR A 28 2.92 -5.27 1.21
CA THR A 28 1.52 -5.31 1.64
C THR A 28 0.56 -5.33 0.45
N SER A 29 0.84 -4.57 -0.62
CA SER A 29 0.01 -4.59 -1.83
C SER A 29 -0.01 -5.97 -2.48
N ASP A 30 1.14 -6.65 -2.55
CA ASP A 30 1.24 -8.02 -3.07
C ASP A 30 0.37 -9.00 -2.28
N GLN A 31 0.36 -8.88 -0.94
CA GLN A 31 -0.47 -9.72 -0.07
C GLN A 31 -1.96 -9.46 -0.26
N VAL A 32 -2.36 -8.20 -0.37
CA VAL A 32 -3.77 -7.82 -0.58
C VAL A 32 -4.26 -8.26 -1.96
N GLN A 33 -3.41 -8.17 -2.98
CA GLN A 33 -3.73 -8.67 -4.32
C GLN A 33 -3.84 -10.21 -4.35
N ALA A 34 -2.94 -10.92 -3.67
CA ALA A 34 -3.04 -12.37 -3.54
C ALA A 34 -4.36 -12.81 -2.87
N LEU A 35 -4.78 -12.07 -1.83
CA LEU A 35 -6.06 -12.27 -1.16
C LEU A 35 -7.25 -12.01 -2.10
N ALA A 36 -7.19 -10.95 -2.91
CA ALA A 36 -8.21 -10.63 -3.90
C ALA A 36 -8.39 -11.75 -4.92
N ILE A 37 -7.28 -12.32 -5.43
CA ILE A 37 -7.31 -13.46 -6.36
C ILE A 37 -7.97 -14.68 -5.71
N GLN A 38 -7.61 -14.98 -4.46
CA GLN A 38 -8.17 -16.12 -3.73
C GLN A 38 -9.68 -15.97 -3.53
N TRP A 39 -10.16 -14.79 -3.13
CA TRP A 39 -11.57 -14.55 -2.90
C TRP A 39 -12.39 -14.47 -4.18
N HIS A 40 -11.82 -13.96 -5.27
CA HIS A 40 -12.50 -13.92 -6.56
C HIS A 40 -12.84 -15.31 -7.12
N ALA A 41 -12.10 -16.34 -6.72
CA ALA A 41 -12.36 -17.72 -7.13
C ALA A 41 -13.62 -18.34 -6.47
N ASP A 42 -14.20 -17.68 -5.47
CA ASP A 42 -15.35 -18.17 -4.70
C ASP A 42 -16.58 -17.24 -4.88
N PRO A 43 -17.67 -17.73 -5.48
CA PRO A 43 -18.87 -16.94 -5.74
C PRO A 43 -19.63 -16.46 -4.49
N GLU A 44 -19.35 -16.99 -3.30
CA GLU A 44 -19.94 -16.47 -2.04
C GLU A 44 -19.33 -15.13 -1.60
N ASN A 45 -18.21 -14.71 -2.21
CA ASN A 45 -17.41 -13.55 -1.82
C ASN A 45 -17.71 -12.28 -2.63
N ALA A 46 -18.94 -12.10 -3.13
CA ALA A 46 -19.33 -10.99 -4.01
C ALA A 46 -19.07 -9.58 -3.41
N ASN A 47 -19.00 -9.43 -2.09
CA ASN A 47 -18.74 -8.17 -1.40
C ASN A 47 -17.25 -7.94 -1.07
N MET A 48 -16.36 -8.86 -1.44
CA MET A 48 -14.95 -8.80 -1.02
C MET A 48 -14.11 -7.78 -1.80
N SER A 49 -14.60 -7.29 -2.95
CA SER A 49 -13.92 -6.22 -3.69
C SER A 49 -13.75 -4.96 -2.85
N ASP A 50 -14.80 -4.53 -2.14
CA ASP A 50 -14.76 -3.33 -1.30
C ASP A 50 -13.76 -3.49 -0.14
N ILE A 51 -13.58 -4.71 0.37
CA ILE A 51 -12.61 -5.01 1.44
C ILE A 51 -11.18 -4.94 0.89
N VAL A 52 -10.93 -5.50 -0.29
CA VAL A 52 -9.63 -5.42 -0.97
C VAL A 52 -9.25 -3.95 -1.21
N ASP A 53 -10.18 -3.15 -1.72
CA ASP A 53 -9.95 -1.72 -1.96
C ASP A 53 -9.66 -0.97 -0.64
N THR A 54 -10.40 -1.28 0.43
CA THR A 54 -10.16 -0.73 1.76
C THR A 54 -8.78 -1.10 2.30
N LEU A 55 -8.34 -2.34 2.10
CA LEU A 55 -7.03 -2.82 2.56
C LEU A 55 -5.89 -2.16 1.78
N LEU A 56 -6.04 -1.94 0.47
CA LEU A 56 -5.06 -1.20 -0.33
C LEU A 56 -4.96 0.26 0.15
N ALA A 57 -6.09 0.94 0.34
CA ALA A 57 -6.10 2.31 0.85
C ALA A 57 -5.46 2.41 2.25
N LEU A 58 -5.65 1.40 3.11
CA LEU A 58 -5.00 1.34 4.41
C LEU A 58 -3.49 1.16 4.29
N ALA A 59 -3.03 0.29 3.37
CA ALA A 59 -1.61 0.08 3.12
C ALA A 59 -0.91 1.36 2.64
N GLU A 60 -1.56 2.13 1.76
CA GLU A 60 -1.09 3.46 1.32
C GLU A 60 -1.00 4.44 2.49
N ALA A 61 -2.06 4.54 3.29
CA ALA A 61 -2.07 5.42 4.47
C ALA A 61 -0.93 5.06 5.46
N GLN A 62 -0.66 3.78 5.66
CA GLN A 62 0.45 3.30 6.47
C GLN A 62 1.80 3.66 5.87
N ALA A 63 1.98 3.52 4.55
CA ALA A 63 3.20 3.93 3.86
C ALA A 63 3.51 5.42 4.06
N ARG A 64 2.50 6.30 4.01
CA ARG A 64 2.66 7.75 4.30
C ARG A 64 3.15 8.00 5.72
N ILE A 65 2.60 7.29 6.70
CA ILE A 65 3.00 7.41 8.11
C ILE A 65 4.45 6.95 8.26
N ILE A 66 4.81 5.81 7.66
CA ILE A 66 6.18 5.28 7.69
C ILE A 66 7.15 6.29 7.06
N ALA A 67 6.82 6.85 5.91
CA ALA A 67 7.64 7.86 5.23
C ALA A 67 7.88 9.09 6.11
N ALA A 68 6.82 9.62 6.74
CA ALA A 68 6.91 10.76 7.64
C ALA A 68 7.81 10.47 8.87
N LEU A 69 7.73 9.26 9.42
CA LEU A 69 8.56 8.83 10.53
C LEU A 69 10.03 8.66 10.12
N ASP A 70 10.29 8.06 8.96
CA ASP A 70 11.66 7.86 8.44
C ASP A 70 12.37 9.20 8.20
N LEU A 71 11.72 10.13 7.49
CA LEU A 71 12.24 11.48 7.29
C LEU A 71 12.50 12.21 8.61
N ARG A 72 11.63 12.01 9.60
CA ARG A 72 11.80 12.61 10.93
C ARG A 72 13.01 12.03 11.67
N ILE A 73 13.25 10.73 11.57
CA ILE A 73 14.42 10.05 12.14
C ILE A 73 15.69 10.57 11.47
N GLN A 74 15.74 10.59 10.14
CA GLN A 74 16.89 11.11 9.40
C GLN A 74 17.23 12.55 9.80
N ALA A 75 16.22 13.43 9.91
CA ALA A 75 16.42 14.82 10.34
C ALA A 75 16.86 14.98 11.80
N LEU A 76 16.55 14.01 12.67
CA LEU A 76 17.07 13.96 14.04
C LEU A 76 18.53 13.52 14.04
N GLU A 77 18.87 12.46 13.30
CA GLU A 77 20.24 11.95 13.19
C GLU A 77 21.22 12.99 12.62
N HIS A 78 20.79 13.79 11.64
CA HIS A 78 21.63 14.85 11.06
C HIS A 78 21.91 16.00 12.04
N ARG A 79 21.05 16.25 13.03
CA ARG A 79 21.25 17.30 14.04
C ARG A 79 22.18 16.88 15.19
N HIS A 80 22.41 15.58 15.34
CA HIS A 80 23.26 15.00 16.38
C HIS A 80 24.67 14.66 15.90
N ARG A 81 24.98 14.90 14.62
CA ARG A 81 26.33 14.83 14.05
C ARG A 81 26.89 16.24 13.87
#